data_AF-A0A554VG06-F1
#
_entry.id   AF-A0A554VG06-F1
#
_cell.length_a   1.000
_cell.length_b   1.000
_cell.length_c   1.000
_cell.angle_alpha   90.00
_cell.angle_beta   90.00
_cell.angle_gamma   90.00
#
_symmetry.space_group_name_H-M   'P 1'
#
loop_
_entity.id
_entity.type
_entity.pdbx_description
1 polymer ?
#
loop_
_entity_poly.entity_id
_entity_poly.type
_entity_poly.pdbx_seq_one_letter_code
_entity_poly.pdbx_strand_id
1 'polypeptide(L)'
;MKKKKILFFSVISAIIGLIFFKNNIGRLIFKMFPFWENVYNRYGLLGTLTSKRSTMLTDFIDYMIHEWNTLNYLFGIGEYEKHKIEFEFFDVFMFFGLIGVFVFWLLFKKYFYNRSNRLSVCLLMNILITSFFSGALFISVTGMMFFYMVFQWINVLNNNQLNSELIE
;
A
#
# COMPACT_ATOMS: atom_id res chain seq x y z
N MET A 1 -13.10 24.68 -14.47
CA MET A 1 -13.94 23.46 -14.61
C MET A 1 -13.75 22.70 -15.93
N LYS A 2 -13.69 23.35 -17.11
CA LYS A 2 -13.56 22.66 -18.42
C LYS A 2 -12.33 21.73 -18.55
N LYS A 3 -11.15 22.15 -18.09
CA LYS A 3 -9.91 21.31 -18.12
C LYS A 3 -10.02 20.02 -17.31
N LYS A 4 -10.69 20.05 -16.14
CA LYS A 4 -10.92 18.85 -15.31
C LYS A 4 -11.87 17.86 -15.99
N LYS A 5 -12.88 18.35 -16.72
CA LYS A 5 -13.79 17.50 -17.50
C LYS A 5 -13.08 16.84 -18.68
N ILE A 6 -12.24 17.57 -19.41
CA ILE A 6 -11.45 17.02 -20.52
C ILE A 6 -10.49 15.93 -20.02
N LEU A 7 -9.77 16.19 -18.91
CA LEU A 7 -8.89 15.19 -18.28
C LEU A 7 -9.66 13.92 -17.86
N PHE A 8 -10.85 14.10 -17.29
CA PHE A 8 -11.70 12.98 -16.89
C PHE A 8 -12.13 12.13 -18.10
N PHE A 9 -12.59 12.78 -19.17
CA PHE A 9 -12.95 12.07 -20.42
C PHE A 9 -11.74 11.41 -21.09
N SER A 10 -10.56 12.02 -21.04
CA SER A 10 -9.35 11.39 -21.59
C SER A 10 -8.93 10.16 -20.80
N VAL A 11 -9.03 10.19 -19.46
CA VAL A 11 -8.74 9.03 -18.60
C VAL A 11 -9.75 7.92 -18.85
N ILE A 12 -11.04 8.23 -18.96
CA ILE A 12 -12.09 7.23 -19.27
C ILE A 12 -11.86 6.61 -20.64
N SER A 13 -11.57 7.43 -21.66
CA SER A 13 -11.26 6.96 -23.01
C SER A 13 -10.04 6.03 -23.00
N ALA A 14 -8.99 6.37 -22.25
CA ALA A 14 -7.82 5.52 -22.09
C ALA A 14 -8.15 4.19 -21.38
N ILE A 15 -8.97 4.20 -20.33
CA ILE A 15 -9.41 2.98 -19.63
C ILE A 15 -10.24 2.09 -20.57
N ILE A 16 -11.20 2.67 -21.30
CA ILE A 16 -12.00 1.94 -22.29
C ILE A 16 -11.11 1.34 -23.37
N GLY A 17 -10.16 2.13 -23.89
CA GLY A 17 -9.16 1.65 -24.85
C GLY A 17 -8.36 0.47 -24.30
N LEU A 18 -7.89 0.54 -23.06
CA LEU A 18 -7.19 -0.57 -22.41
C LEU A 18 -8.05 -1.82 -22.29
N ILE A 19 -9.36 -1.69 -22.00
CA ILE A 19 -10.28 -2.83 -21.90
C ILE A 19 -10.49 -3.49 -23.28
N PHE A 20 -10.73 -2.70 -24.32
CA PHE A 20 -10.97 -3.21 -25.69
C PHE A 20 -9.71 -3.83 -26.30
N PHE A 21 -8.55 -3.23 -26.08
CA PHE A 21 -7.28 -3.69 -26.66
C PHE A 21 -6.48 -4.62 -25.75
N LYS A 22 -7.01 -5.02 -24.58
CA LYS A 22 -6.29 -5.82 -23.57
C LYS A 22 -5.63 -7.07 -24.15
N ASN A 23 -6.31 -7.77 -25.05
CA ASN A 23 -5.83 -9.03 -25.62
C ASN A 23 -4.65 -8.78 -26.57
N ASN A 24 -4.69 -7.72 -27.37
CA ASN A 24 -3.62 -7.36 -28.30
C ASN A 24 -2.39 -6.84 -27.55
N ILE A 25 -2.61 -6.00 -26.55
CA ILE A 25 -1.56 -5.49 -25.66
C ILE A 25 -0.89 -6.64 -24.91
N GLY A 26 -1.69 -7.56 -24.34
CA GLY A 26 -1.18 -8.76 -23.66
C GLY A 26 -0.32 -9.61 -24.58
N ARG A 27 -0.76 -9.90 -25.81
CA ARG A 27 0.03 -10.67 -26.78
C ARG A 27 1.35 -9.99 -27.14
N LEU A 28 1.39 -8.66 -27.26
CA LEU A 28 2.63 -7.92 -27.50
C LEU A 28 3.58 -8.00 -26.29
N ILE A 29 3.06 -7.79 -25.08
CA ILE A 29 3.84 -7.87 -23.83
C ILE A 29 4.41 -9.29 -23.65
N PHE A 30 3.60 -10.32 -23.86
CA PHE A 30 4.02 -11.71 -23.70
C PHE A 30 5.03 -12.15 -24.75
N LYS A 31 4.93 -11.64 -25.99
CA LYS A 31 6.00 -11.84 -27.00
C LYS A 31 7.33 -11.23 -26.58
N MET A 32 7.31 -10.04 -25.97
CA MET A 32 8.54 -9.38 -25.51
C MET A 32 9.08 -9.99 -24.22
N PHE A 33 8.20 -10.50 -23.36
CA PHE A 33 8.55 -11.07 -22.06
C PHE A 33 7.80 -12.39 -21.81
N PRO A 34 8.30 -13.52 -22.32
CA PRO A 34 7.64 -14.83 -22.21
C PRO A 34 7.44 -15.29 -20.76
N PHE A 35 8.29 -14.82 -19.85
CA PHE A 35 8.12 -15.07 -18.41
C PHE A 35 6.74 -14.65 -17.89
N TRP A 36 6.26 -13.47 -18.31
CA TRP A 36 4.98 -12.94 -17.84
C TRP A 36 3.78 -13.71 -18.41
N GLU A 37 3.94 -14.39 -19.54
CA GLU A 37 2.90 -15.26 -20.10
C GLU A 37 2.62 -16.45 -19.17
N ASN A 38 3.68 -17.09 -18.67
CA ASN A 38 3.55 -18.20 -17.71
C ASN A 38 2.93 -17.77 -16.39
N VAL A 39 3.31 -16.59 -15.88
CA VAL A 39 2.73 -16.03 -14.66
C VAL A 39 1.25 -15.68 -14.87
N TYR A 40 0.91 -15.07 -15.99
CA TYR A 40 -0.47 -14.72 -16.33
C TYR A 40 -1.37 -15.94 -16.49
N ASN A 41 -0.90 -16.97 -17.19
CA ASN A 41 -1.66 -18.19 -17.38
C ASN A 41 -1.89 -18.94 -16.06
N ARG A 42 -0.96 -18.83 -15.09
CA ARG A 42 -1.06 -19.50 -13.80
C ARG A 42 -1.85 -18.72 -12.74
N TYR A 43 -1.68 -17.40 -12.65
CA TYR A 43 -2.24 -16.58 -11.57
C TYR A 43 -3.23 -15.50 -12.05
N GLY A 44 -3.51 -15.44 -13.35
CA GLY A 44 -4.39 -14.46 -13.97
C GLY A 44 -3.83 -13.03 -13.96
N LEU A 45 -4.67 -12.07 -14.36
CA LEU A 45 -4.29 -10.66 -14.47
C LEU A 45 -3.88 -10.07 -13.12
N LEU A 46 -4.69 -10.28 -12.08
CA LEU A 46 -4.43 -9.72 -10.75
C LEU A 46 -3.18 -10.33 -10.11
N GLY A 47 -2.99 -11.64 -10.23
CA GLY A 47 -1.77 -12.30 -9.76
C GLY A 47 -0.52 -11.82 -10.51
N THR A 48 -0.65 -11.51 -11.80
CA THR A 48 0.46 -10.92 -12.58
C THR A 48 0.79 -9.52 -12.11
N LEU A 49 -0.22 -8.64 -11.99
CA LEU A 49 -0.04 -7.24 -11.60
C LEU A 49 0.46 -7.09 -10.16
N THR A 50 -0.02 -7.95 -9.26
CA THR A 50 0.32 -7.88 -7.84
C THR A 50 1.50 -8.78 -7.47
N SER A 51 2.12 -9.46 -8.44
CA SER A 51 3.22 -10.41 -8.22
C SER A 51 2.85 -11.56 -7.26
N LYS A 52 1.70 -12.20 -7.51
CA LYS A 52 1.08 -13.29 -6.73
C LYS A 52 0.52 -12.91 -5.36
N ARG A 53 0.63 -11.65 -4.94
CA ARG A 53 0.07 -11.21 -3.65
C ARG A 53 -1.45 -11.38 -3.58
N SER A 54 -2.16 -11.24 -4.71
CA SER A 54 -3.60 -11.52 -4.74
C SER A 54 -3.92 -12.97 -4.38
N THR A 55 -3.09 -13.93 -4.80
CA THR A 55 -3.29 -15.35 -4.46
C THR A 55 -2.83 -15.66 -3.04
N MET A 56 -1.75 -15.04 -2.56
CA MET A 56 -1.35 -15.17 -1.14
C MET A 56 -2.43 -14.62 -0.20
N LEU A 57 -3.10 -13.53 -0.58
CA LEU A 57 -4.21 -12.98 0.17
C LEU A 57 -5.42 -13.93 0.20
N THR A 58 -5.75 -14.59 -0.91
CA THR A 58 -6.84 -15.58 -0.92
C THR A 58 -6.50 -16.79 -0.06
N ASP A 59 -5.27 -17.30 -0.18
CA ASP A 59 -4.80 -18.45 0.62
C ASP A 59 -4.82 -18.12 2.12
N PHE A 60 -4.45 -16.89 2.48
CA PHE A 60 -4.54 -16.41 3.85
C PHE A 60 -5.99 -16.26 4.34
N ILE A 61 -6.90 -15.76 3.50
CA ILE A 61 -8.33 -15.66 3.86
C ILE A 61 -8.91 -17.05 4.10
N ASP A 62 -8.60 -18.02 3.25
CA ASP A 62 -9.06 -19.40 3.42
C ASP A 62 -8.50 -20.01 4.71
N TYR A 63 -7.21 -19.77 5.00
CA TYR A 63 -6.61 -20.16 6.28
C TYR A 63 -7.32 -19.52 7.48
N MET A 64 -7.64 -18.22 7.43
CA MET A 64 -8.38 -17.55 8.51
C MET A 64 -9.74 -18.20 8.74
N ILE A 65 -10.49 -18.50 7.68
CA ILE A 65 -11.84 -19.08 7.79
C ILE A 65 -11.79 -20.46 8.47
N HIS A 66 -10.75 -21.25 8.22
CA HIS A 66 -10.65 -22.62 8.72
C HIS A 66 -9.96 -22.75 10.06
N GLU A 67 -8.92 -21.94 10.33
CA GLU A 67 -8.00 -22.15 11.45
C GLU A 67 -8.05 -21.05 12.51
N TRP A 68 -8.64 -19.87 12.21
CA TRP A 68 -8.66 -18.79 13.19
C TRP A 68 -9.79 -18.94 14.22
N ASN A 69 -9.41 -18.84 15.48
CA ASN A 69 -10.36 -18.59 16.56
C ASN A 69 -10.58 -17.08 16.77
N THR A 70 -11.54 -16.72 17.62
CA THR A 70 -11.88 -15.32 17.91
C THR A 70 -10.70 -14.51 18.47
N LEU A 71 -9.78 -15.13 19.22
CA LEU A 71 -8.61 -14.44 19.76
C LEU A 71 -7.61 -14.06 18.67
N ASN A 72 -7.43 -14.91 17.66
CA ASN A 72 -6.57 -14.63 16.51
C ASN A 72 -7.09 -13.41 15.73
N TYR A 73 -8.40 -13.23 15.60
CA TYR A 73 -8.95 -12.00 14.99
C TYR A 73 -8.62 -10.73 15.78
N LEU A 74 -8.53 -10.81 17.10
CA LEU A 74 -8.27 -9.67 17.96
C LEU A 74 -6.78 -9.31 18.05
N PHE A 75 -5.92 -10.32 18.16
CA PHE A 75 -4.49 -10.16 18.45
C PHE A 75 -3.55 -10.56 17.30
N GLY A 76 -4.09 -11.15 16.23
CA GLY A 76 -3.32 -11.65 15.09
C GLY A 76 -2.67 -13.00 15.37
N ILE A 77 -1.81 -13.40 14.44
CA ILE A 77 -0.98 -14.60 14.51
C ILE A 77 0.49 -14.19 14.40
N GLY A 78 1.33 -14.74 15.28
CA GLY A 78 2.78 -14.46 15.27
C GLY A 78 3.56 -15.19 14.17
N GLU A 79 2.90 -15.97 13.31
CA GLU A 79 3.54 -16.83 12.30
C GLU A 79 3.65 -16.14 10.92
N TYR A 80 4.30 -14.97 10.88
CA TYR A 80 4.42 -14.16 9.66
C TYR A 80 5.02 -14.91 8.47
N GLU A 81 6.11 -15.65 8.68
CA GLU A 81 6.87 -16.31 7.60
C GLU A 81 6.06 -17.38 6.85
N LYS A 82 5.10 -18.04 7.52
CA LYS A 82 4.32 -19.13 6.92
C LYS A 82 3.15 -18.63 6.06
N HIS A 83 2.56 -17.49 6.45
CA HIS A 83 1.33 -16.98 5.86
C HIS A 83 1.47 -15.57 5.28
N LYS A 84 2.70 -15.15 4.93
CA LYS A 84 2.96 -13.82 4.40
C LYS A 84 2.11 -13.51 3.16
N ILE A 85 1.47 -12.34 3.17
CA ILE A 85 0.63 -11.86 2.08
C ILE A 85 1.41 -10.86 1.22
N GLU A 86 2.32 -10.12 1.86
CA GLU A 86 3.14 -9.05 1.28
C GLU A 86 2.31 -7.83 0.84
N PHE A 87 1.06 -7.73 1.30
CA PHE A 87 0.31 -6.48 1.29
C PHE A 87 0.41 -5.81 2.65
N GLU A 88 1.05 -4.64 2.66
CA GLU A 88 1.37 -3.83 3.83
C GLU A 88 0.30 -3.84 4.95
N PHE A 89 -0.94 -3.44 4.63
CA PHE A 89 -2.02 -3.35 5.63
C PHE A 89 -2.54 -4.71 6.09
N PHE A 90 -2.58 -5.69 5.19
CA PHE A 90 -3.03 -7.04 5.53
C PHE A 90 -1.98 -7.75 6.39
N ASP A 91 -0.70 -7.49 6.15
CA ASP A 91 0.39 -8.01 6.96
C ASP A 91 0.33 -7.44 8.40
N VAL A 92 0.06 -6.14 8.58
CA VAL A 92 -0.15 -5.53 9.90
C VAL A 92 -1.36 -6.16 10.61
N PHE A 93 -2.47 -6.38 9.89
CA PHE A 93 -3.65 -7.06 10.43
C PHE A 93 -3.37 -8.51 10.81
N MET A 94 -2.68 -9.25 9.95
CA MET A 94 -2.30 -10.63 10.22
C MET A 94 -1.45 -10.73 11.48
N PHE A 95 -0.46 -9.85 11.63
CA PHE A 95 0.49 -9.92 12.74
C PHE A 95 -0.09 -9.44 14.08
N PHE A 96 -0.92 -8.39 14.05
CA PHE A 96 -1.36 -7.69 15.27
C PHE A 96 -2.88 -7.77 15.55
N GLY A 97 -3.66 -8.34 14.63
CA GLY A 97 -5.11 -8.41 14.72
C GLY A 97 -5.80 -7.05 14.70
N LEU A 98 -7.11 -7.04 14.96
CA LEU A 98 -7.91 -5.81 14.99
C LEU A 98 -7.42 -4.80 16.04
N ILE A 99 -7.07 -5.27 17.23
CA ILE A 99 -6.66 -4.38 18.34
C ILE A 99 -5.35 -3.70 17.98
N GLY A 100 -4.35 -4.45 17.51
CA GLY A 100 -3.08 -3.84 17.19
C GLY A 100 -3.11 -3.02 15.90
N VAL A 101 -3.97 -3.32 14.92
CA VAL A 101 -4.25 -2.39 13.80
C VAL A 101 -4.81 -1.07 14.31
N PHE A 102 -5.74 -1.10 15.27
CA PHE A 102 -6.30 0.10 15.86
C PHE A 102 -5.22 0.93 16.60
N VAL A 103 -4.40 0.28 17.43
CA VAL A 103 -3.28 0.93 18.12
C VAL A 103 -2.27 1.49 17.12
N PHE A 104 -1.92 0.71 16.09
CA PHE A 104 -1.02 1.13 15.01
C PHE A 104 -1.55 2.38 14.32
N TRP A 105 -2.84 2.43 13.96
CA TRP A 105 -3.46 3.59 13.34
C TRP A 105 -3.42 4.85 14.23
N LEU A 106 -3.65 4.70 15.54
CA LEU A 106 -3.54 5.81 16.48
C LEU A 106 -2.12 6.36 16.57
N LEU A 107 -1.12 5.48 16.68
CA LEU A 107 0.29 5.87 16.68
C LEU A 107 0.68 6.51 15.35
N PHE A 108 0.26 5.91 14.24
CA PHE A 108 0.53 6.39 12.90
C PHE A 108 0.00 7.82 12.70
N LYS A 109 -1.26 8.06 13.09
CA LYS A 109 -1.88 9.39 13.04
C LYS A 109 -1.15 10.38 13.95
N LYS A 110 -0.75 9.97 15.16
CA LYS A 110 -0.08 10.86 16.12
C LYS A 110 1.30 11.32 15.64
N TYR A 111 2.10 10.42 15.06
CA TYR A 111 3.50 10.72 14.73
C TYR A 111 3.72 11.18 13.29
N PHE A 112 2.90 10.74 12.33
CA PHE A 112 3.14 10.99 10.91
C PHE A 112 2.14 11.96 10.28
N TYR A 113 0.92 12.06 10.81
CA TYR A 113 -0.10 12.92 10.22
C TYR A 113 -0.07 14.33 10.84
N ASN A 114 0.54 15.26 10.12
CA ASN A 114 0.50 16.69 10.46
C ASN A 114 -0.34 17.47 9.44
N ARG A 115 -1.58 17.85 9.81
CA ARG A 115 -2.53 18.49 8.89
C ARG A 115 -2.09 19.88 8.42
N SER A 116 -1.26 20.60 9.19
CA SER A 116 -0.80 21.94 8.80
C SER A 116 0.21 21.89 7.66
N ASN A 117 0.98 20.81 7.54
CA ASN A 117 2.03 20.67 6.54
C ASN A 117 1.56 19.83 5.34
N ARG A 118 1.14 20.52 4.26
CA ARG A 118 0.68 19.88 3.02
C ARG A 118 1.75 18.99 2.39
N LEU A 119 3.03 19.36 2.46
CA LEU A 119 4.14 18.56 1.93
C LEU A 119 4.24 17.23 2.68
N SER A 120 4.21 17.28 4.02
CA SER A 120 4.23 16.07 4.87
C SER A 120 3.08 15.13 4.53
N VAL A 121 1.85 15.65 4.37
CA VAL A 121 0.69 14.84 3.99
C VAL A 121 0.84 14.24 2.58
N CYS A 122 1.34 14.99 1.60
CA CYS A 122 1.58 14.47 0.25
C CYS A 122 2.64 13.37 0.24
N LEU A 123 3.75 13.55 0.97
CA LEU A 123 4.79 12.53 1.12
C LEU A 123 4.25 11.28 1.81
N LEU A 124 3.46 11.46 2.87
CA LEU A 124 2.80 10.36 3.58
C LEU A 124 1.94 9.53 2.64
N MET A 125 1.08 10.18 1.85
CA MET A 125 0.21 9.50 0.89
C MET A 125 1.00 8.75 -0.18
N ASN A 126 2.06 9.36 -0.72
CA ASN A 126 2.92 8.67 -1.70
C ASN A 126 3.56 7.43 -1.09
N ILE A 127 4.12 7.52 0.11
CA ILE A 127 4.77 6.40 0.78
C ILE A 127 3.75 5.30 1.11
N LEU A 128 2.53 5.64 1.54
CA LEU A 128 1.46 4.67 1.77
C LEU A 128 1.06 3.94 0.48
N ILE A 129 0.96 4.66 -0.64
CA ILE A 129 0.62 4.05 -1.93
C ILE A 129 1.75 3.14 -2.43
N THR A 130 3.01 3.60 -2.35
CA THR A 130 4.14 2.79 -2.83
C THR A 130 4.40 1.59 -1.92
N SER A 131 4.30 1.76 -0.60
CA SER A 131 4.43 0.66 0.36
C SER A 131 3.34 -0.39 0.16
N PHE A 132 2.09 0.01 -0.12
CA PHE A 132 1.04 -0.95 -0.45
C PHE A 132 1.40 -1.92 -1.60
N PHE A 133 2.12 -1.44 -2.62
CA PHE A 133 2.58 -2.28 -3.74
C PHE A 133 3.95 -2.94 -3.54
N SER A 134 4.78 -2.39 -2.66
CA SER A 134 6.11 -2.91 -2.35
C SER A 134 6.05 -4.01 -1.29
N GLY A 135 5.26 -3.78 -0.24
CA GLY A 135 5.19 -4.57 0.98
C GLY A 135 6.32 -4.26 1.98
N ALA A 136 6.14 -4.77 3.20
CA ALA A 136 7.14 -4.90 4.28
C ALA A 136 7.72 -3.61 4.90
N LEU A 137 7.24 -2.40 4.56
CA LEU A 137 7.73 -1.15 5.18
C LEU A 137 7.47 -1.10 6.69
N PHE A 138 6.26 -1.42 7.14
CA PHE A 138 5.83 -1.37 8.55
C PHE A 138 6.36 -2.52 9.39
N ILE A 139 6.66 -3.65 8.76
CA ILE A 139 7.27 -4.81 9.43
C ILE A 139 8.77 -4.61 9.58
N SER A 140 9.40 -3.93 8.61
CA SER A 140 10.81 -3.58 8.67
C SER A 140 11.07 -2.53 9.75
N VAL A 141 11.73 -2.96 10.83
CA VAL A 141 12.16 -2.08 11.92
C VAL A 141 13.02 -0.92 11.39
N THR A 142 13.95 -1.22 10.48
CA THR A 142 14.83 -0.20 9.89
C THR A 142 14.05 0.76 9.00
N GLY A 143 13.15 0.25 8.16
CA GLY A 143 12.28 1.05 7.31
C GLY A 143 11.44 2.03 8.12
N MET A 144 10.81 1.55 9.19
CA MET A 144 9.97 2.37 10.06
C MET A 144 10.78 3.40 10.86
N MET A 145 11.99 3.06 11.31
CA MET A 145 12.89 4.03 11.97
C MET A 145 13.30 5.17 11.02
N PHE A 146 13.71 4.86 9.80
CA PHE A 146 14.04 5.90 8.80
C PHE A 146 12.83 6.77 8.48
N PHE A 147 11.68 6.15 8.28
CA PHE A 147 10.43 6.84 8.03
C PHE A 147 10.08 7.80 9.18
N TYR A 148 10.21 7.35 10.42
CA TYR A 148 10.01 8.19 11.61
C TYR A 148 10.97 9.37 11.66
N MET A 149 12.27 9.14 11.47
CA MET A 149 13.29 10.20 11.51
C MET A 149 13.02 11.30 10.48
N VAL A 150 12.65 10.93 9.25
CA VAL A 150 12.34 11.88 8.18
C VAL A 150 11.13 12.75 8.54
N PHE A 151 10.06 12.15 9.06
CA PHE A 151 8.86 12.90 9.43
C PHE A 151 9.08 13.82 10.63
N GLN A 152 9.87 13.38 11.62
CA GLN A 152 10.25 14.26 12.73
C GLN A 152 11.08 15.45 12.24
N TRP A 153 12.05 15.21 11.35
CA TRP A 153 12.86 16.28 10.78
C TRP A 153 12.02 17.31 10.00
N ILE A 154 11.07 16.84 9.17
CA ILE A 154 10.14 17.73 8.44
C ILE A 154 9.27 18.55 9.40
N ASN A 155 8.78 17.95 10.48
CA ASN A 155 7.96 18.64 11.48
C ASN A 155 8.77 19.74 12.21
N VAL A 156 10.02 19.47 12.57
CA VAL A 156 10.91 20.47 13.20
C VAL A 156 11.15 21.65 12.27
N LEU A 157 11.47 21.40 10.99
CA LEU A 157 11.67 22.47 10.01
C LEU A 157 10.42 23.35 9.85
N ASN A 158 9.24 22.74 9.76
CA ASN A 158 7.99 23.47 9.62
C ASN A 158 7.68 24.35 10.85
N ASN A 159 7.95 23.84 12.05
CA ASN A 159 7.75 24.62 13.28
C ASN A 159 8.71 25.80 13.38
N ASN A 160 9.96 25.63 12.94
CA ASN A 160 10.93 26.73 12.94
C ASN A 160 10.54 27.86 11.98
N GLN A 161 10.00 27.52 10.80
CA GLN A 161 9.50 28.51 9.83
C GLN A 161 8.29 29.31 10.37
N LEU A 162 7.34 28.61 11.00
CA LEU A 162 6.19 29.26 11.66
C LEU A 162 6.63 30.23 12.77
N ASN A 163 7.66 29.89 13.54
CA ASN A 163 8.16 30.75 14.61
C ASN A 163 8.89 31.99 14.07
N SER A 164 9.60 31.90 12.94
CA SER A 164 10.23 33.08 12.32
C SER A 164 9.21 34.07 11.77
N GLU A 165 8.11 33.59 11.18
CA GLU A 165 7.04 34.46 10.65
C GLU A 165 6.22 35.18 11.75
N LEU A 166 6.27 34.72 13.00
CA LEU A 166 5.59 35.34 14.14
C LEU A 166 6.41 36.43 14.83
N ILE A 167 7.71 36.53 14.53
CA ILE A 167 8.64 37.49 15.13
C ILE A 167 8.84 38.73 14.23
N GLU A 168 8.44 38.64 12.95
CA GLU A 168 8.35 39.76 11.99
C GLU A 168 6.98 40.46 12.04
#